data_AF-A0A564U699-F1
#
_entry.id   AF-A0A564U699-F1
#
_cell.length_a   1.000
_cell.length_b   1.000
_cell.length_c   1.000
_cell.angle_alpha   90.00
_cell.angle_beta   90.00
_cell.angle_gamma   90.00
#
_symmetry.space_group_name_H-M   'P 1'
#
loop_
_entity.id
_entity.type
_entity.pdbx_description
1 polymer ?
#
loop_
_entity_poly.entity_id
_entity_poly.type
_entity_poly.pdbx_seq_one_letter_code
_entity_poly.pdbx_strand_id
1 'polypeptide(L)'
;MKKELDYFTIEGCYGGNQDWFTNLIMHMGGCAAATACDSCIYFGLQNEKMKPLYPFNIECLTKEDYKAFSQIMKPYLKPRAGGVRKLSWFVEGLERYIQDVNEAKHTDIYIGMEEFCGDHTWQEAAIFIKEQLDQDIPVPYLLLRHQNEAYKDYIWHWFLLTGYEEKDGKMYIKTATYGESDTFELEDFWNTGCEEKGGLIRLTPHYN
;
A
#
# COMPACT_ATOMS: atom_id res chain seq x y z
N MET A 1 -12.87 -14.77 -13.02
CA MET A 1 -11.74 -15.20 -12.16
C MET A 1 -11.71 -14.27 -10.96
N LYS A 2 -11.41 -14.74 -9.75
CA LYS A 2 -11.37 -13.88 -8.56
C LYS A 2 -10.17 -14.28 -7.69
N LYS A 3 -9.44 -13.28 -7.20
CA LYS A 3 -8.40 -13.44 -6.18
C LYS A 3 -8.62 -12.38 -5.13
N GLU A 4 -8.54 -12.77 -3.86
CA GLU A 4 -8.61 -11.87 -2.72
C GLU A 4 -7.58 -12.38 -1.72
N LEU A 5 -6.72 -11.49 -1.24
CA LEU A 5 -5.70 -11.82 -0.26
C LEU A 5 -6.35 -12.12 1.09
N ASP A 6 -5.74 -13.00 1.88
CA ASP A 6 -6.06 -13.14 3.29
C ASP A 6 -5.49 -11.94 4.06
N TYR A 7 -6.18 -10.80 3.92
CA TYR A 7 -5.73 -9.52 4.42
C TYR A 7 -6.13 -9.33 5.88
N PHE A 8 -5.27 -8.66 6.65
CA PHE A 8 -5.41 -8.58 8.10
C PHE A 8 -6.43 -7.54 8.55
N THR A 9 -6.87 -7.68 9.80
CA THR A 9 -7.70 -6.68 10.48
C THR A 9 -7.05 -6.16 11.74
N ILE A 10 -7.28 -4.89 12.08
CA ILE A 10 -6.87 -4.27 13.34
C ILE A 10 -8.12 -3.84 14.08
N GLU A 11 -8.45 -4.54 15.17
CA GLU A 11 -9.63 -4.25 16.00
C GLU A 11 -10.93 -4.06 15.18
N GLY A 12 -11.16 -4.94 14.20
CA GLY A 12 -12.35 -4.94 13.34
C GLY A 12 -12.26 -4.06 12.09
N CYS A 13 -11.19 -3.28 11.92
CA CYS A 13 -10.93 -2.51 10.70
C CYS A 13 -10.09 -3.33 9.71
N TYR A 14 -10.39 -3.23 8.41
CA TYR A 14 -9.66 -3.90 7.33
C TYR A 14 -8.37 -3.13 7.01
N GLY A 15 -7.23 -3.61 7.50
CA GLY A 15 -5.97 -2.89 7.46
C GLY A 15 -5.88 -1.72 8.45
N GLY A 16 -4.95 -0.82 8.18
CA GLY A 16 -4.76 0.41 8.94
C GLY A 16 -5.71 1.53 8.56
N ASN A 17 -5.96 2.45 9.50
CA ASN A 17 -6.72 3.67 9.25
C ASN A 17 -5.88 4.91 9.62
N GLN A 18 -5.65 5.77 8.63
CA GLN A 18 -4.91 7.02 8.78
C GLN A 18 -5.56 8.00 9.77
N ASP A 19 -6.88 7.96 9.96
CA ASP A 19 -7.62 8.83 10.88
C ASP A 19 -7.27 8.56 12.35
N TRP A 20 -6.65 7.41 12.64
CA TRP A 20 -6.12 7.14 13.98
C TRP A 20 -4.91 8.01 14.34
N PHE A 21 -4.26 8.63 13.35
CA PHE A 21 -3.06 9.43 13.56
C PHE A 21 -3.40 10.79 14.15
N THR A 22 -2.87 11.07 15.33
CA THR A 22 -3.14 12.32 16.08
C THR A 22 -2.32 13.52 15.58
N ASN A 23 -1.28 13.28 14.78
CA ASN A 23 -0.45 14.34 14.21
C ASN A 23 -1.10 14.87 12.91
N LEU A 24 -1.38 16.17 12.83
CA LEU A 24 -2.08 16.78 11.68
C LEU A 24 -1.41 16.49 10.32
N ILE A 25 -0.07 16.43 10.26
CA ILE A 25 0.65 16.10 9.02
C ILE A 25 0.42 14.63 8.63
N MET A 26 0.34 13.73 9.61
CA MET A 26 0.07 12.31 9.38
C MET A 26 -1.42 12.08 9.08
N HIS A 27 -2.30 12.84 9.72
CA HIS A 27 -3.73 12.78 9.43
C HIS A 27 -4.03 13.24 7.99
N MET A 28 -3.30 14.22 7.45
CA MET A 28 -3.55 14.74 6.09
C MET A 28 -2.67 14.12 5.00
N GLY A 29 -1.46 13.66 5.32
CA GLY A 29 -0.49 13.17 4.33
C GLY A 29 0.17 11.85 4.72
N GLY A 30 -0.36 11.14 5.73
CA GLY A 30 0.21 9.90 6.24
C GLY A 30 -0.18 8.66 5.46
N CYS A 31 -0.98 8.77 4.40
CA CYS A 31 -1.42 7.65 3.57
C CYS A 31 -0.26 6.77 3.11
N ALA A 32 0.84 7.36 2.64
CA ALA A 32 2.04 6.62 2.24
C ALA A 32 2.67 5.84 3.40
N ALA A 33 2.70 6.44 4.61
CA ALA A 33 3.20 5.76 5.79
C ALA A 33 2.27 4.63 6.23
N ALA A 34 0.94 4.83 6.13
CA ALA A 34 -0.04 3.77 6.39
C ALA A 34 0.12 2.61 5.41
N THR A 35 0.18 2.87 4.10
CA THR A 35 0.43 1.87 3.06
C THR A 35 1.73 1.10 3.28
N ALA A 36 2.81 1.79 3.68
CA ALA A 36 4.08 1.15 4.03
C ALA A 36 3.95 0.27 5.28
N CYS A 37 3.28 0.75 6.34
CA CYS A 37 3.01 -0.03 7.55
C CYS A 37 2.19 -1.29 7.24
N ASP A 38 1.12 -1.14 6.47
CA ASP A 38 0.26 -2.23 6.06
C ASP A 38 1.02 -3.28 5.24
N SER A 39 1.91 -2.84 4.32
CA SER A 39 2.78 -3.74 3.56
C SER A 39 3.71 -4.54 4.49
N CYS A 40 4.35 -3.88 5.46
CA CYS A 40 5.23 -4.53 6.44
C CYS A 40 4.49 -5.55 7.32
N ILE A 41 3.30 -5.19 7.82
CA ILE A 41 2.46 -6.08 8.63
C ILE A 41 2.03 -7.28 7.80
N TYR A 42 1.56 -7.05 6.57
CA TYR A 42 1.14 -8.11 5.67
C TYR A 42 2.27 -9.13 5.47
N PHE A 43 3.48 -8.69 5.08
CA PHE A 43 4.59 -9.60 4.89
C PHE A 43 5.01 -10.30 6.18
N GLY A 44 4.99 -9.61 7.32
CA GLY A 44 5.29 -10.19 8.63
C GLY A 44 4.32 -11.29 9.05
N LEU A 45 3.05 -11.20 8.64
CA LEU A 45 2.05 -12.26 8.84
C LEU A 45 2.26 -13.45 7.90
N GLN A 46 2.74 -13.21 6.67
CA GLN A 46 2.94 -14.27 5.68
C GLN A 46 4.21 -15.10 5.89
N ASN A 47 5.25 -14.54 6.54
CA ASN A 47 6.53 -15.21 6.66
C ASN A 47 7.34 -14.82 7.91
N GLU A 48 7.88 -15.81 8.62
CA GLU A 48 8.71 -15.62 9.82
C GLU A 48 9.92 -14.69 9.58
N LYS A 49 10.59 -14.79 8.41
CA LYS A 49 11.73 -13.92 8.05
C LYS A 49 11.34 -12.45 8.01
N MET A 50 10.07 -12.15 7.72
CA MET A 50 9.55 -10.79 7.54
C MET A 50 8.96 -10.20 8.83
N LYS A 51 8.72 -11.01 9.88
CA LYS A 51 8.20 -10.52 11.16
C LYS A 51 8.94 -9.30 11.72
N PRO A 52 10.28 -9.18 11.60
CA PRO A 52 11.01 -8.01 12.10
C PRO A 52 10.61 -6.67 11.45
N LEU A 53 9.93 -6.68 10.30
CA LEU A 53 9.38 -5.48 9.66
C LEU A 53 8.25 -4.84 10.48
N TYR A 54 7.65 -5.57 11.42
CA TYR A 54 6.72 -5.01 12.38
C TYR A 54 7.35 -5.05 13.78
N PRO A 55 7.58 -3.89 14.42
CA PRO A 55 8.34 -3.86 15.67
C PRO A 55 7.53 -4.27 16.91
N PHE A 56 6.24 -4.57 16.77
CA PHE A 56 5.33 -4.96 17.86
C PHE A 56 4.87 -6.42 17.72
N ASN A 57 3.85 -6.82 18.49
CA ASN A 57 3.36 -8.19 18.47
C ASN A 57 2.52 -8.48 17.21
N ILE A 58 3.11 -9.16 16.23
CA ILE A 58 2.44 -9.52 14.97
C ILE A 58 1.21 -10.42 15.16
N GLU A 59 1.14 -11.18 16.25
CA GLU A 59 0.02 -12.07 16.57
C GLU A 59 -1.18 -11.33 17.21
N CYS A 60 -1.00 -10.07 17.60
CA CYS A 60 -2.02 -9.25 18.23
C CYS A 60 -1.90 -7.80 17.75
N LEU A 61 -2.54 -7.50 16.63
CA LEU A 61 -2.54 -6.15 16.06
C LEU A 61 -3.51 -5.24 16.81
N THR A 62 -2.98 -4.15 17.37
CA THR A 62 -3.77 -3.15 18.09
C THR A 62 -3.70 -1.79 17.39
N LYS A 63 -4.71 -0.94 17.62
CA LYS A 63 -4.66 0.45 17.09
C LYS A 63 -3.53 1.25 17.72
N GLU A 64 -3.20 0.97 18.98
CA GLU A 64 -2.11 1.66 19.68
C GLU A 64 -0.75 1.35 19.07
N ASP A 65 -0.44 0.08 18.84
CA ASP A 65 0.80 -0.34 18.19
C ASP A 65 0.88 0.16 16.75
N TYR A 66 -0.24 0.14 16.01
CA TYR A 66 -0.27 0.69 14.66
C TYR A 66 0.04 2.20 14.61
N LYS A 67 -0.51 2.97 15.55
CA LYS A 67 -0.21 4.41 15.68
C LYS A 67 1.25 4.65 16.03
N ALA A 68 1.83 3.82 16.90
CA ALA A 68 3.25 3.90 17.22
C ALA A 68 4.12 3.53 16.01
N PHE A 69 3.72 2.49 15.25
CA PHE A 69 4.43 2.07 14.05
C PHE A 69 4.43 3.17 12.98
N SER A 70 3.31 3.86 12.78
CA SER A 70 3.25 4.95 11.81
C SER A 70 4.17 6.12 12.18
N GLN A 71 4.46 6.35 13.46
CA GLN A 71 5.46 7.34 13.88
C GLN A 71 6.89 6.88 13.59
N ILE A 72 7.18 5.58 13.69
CA ILE A 72 8.46 5.01 13.26
C ILE A 72 8.63 5.16 11.74
N MET A 73 7.58 4.91 10.97
CA MET A 73 7.59 4.98 9.50
C MET A 73 7.67 6.42 8.96
N LYS A 74 7.06 7.39 9.66
CA LYS A 74 7.00 8.80 9.28
C LYS A 74 8.33 9.43 8.78
N PRO A 75 9.47 9.35 9.50
CA PRO A 75 10.73 9.97 9.08
C PRO A 75 11.29 9.40 7.77
N TYR A 76 10.91 8.18 7.38
CA TYR A 76 11.34 7.54 6.14
C TYR A 76 10.59 8.08 4.94
N LEU A 77 9.26 8.11 5.03
CA LEU A 77 8.38 8.55 3.94
C LEU A 77 8.29 10.08 3.83
N LYS A 78 8.62 10.79 4.91
CA LYS A 78 8.69 12.27 4.99
C LYS A 78 7.43 12.93 4.41
N PRO A 79 6.23 12.66 4.96
CA PRO A 79 4.99 13.26 4.49
C PRO A 79 5.04 14.80 4.60
N ARG A 80 4.47 15.47 3.60
CA ARG A 80 4.51 16.93 3.40
C ARG A 80 3.10 17.44 3.09
N ALA A 81 2.94 18.76 2.96
CA ALA A 81 1.65 19.37 2.62
C ALA A 81 1.01 18.82 1.33
N GLY A 82 1.82 18.34 0.36
CA GLY A 82 1.34 17.67 -0.86
C GLY A 82 1.45 16.14 -0.83
N GLY A 83 1.59 15.54 0.35
CA GLY A 83 1.80 14.10 0.52
C GLY A 83 3.12 13.58 -0.09
N VAL A 84 3.21 12.26 -0.20
CA VAL A 84 4.32 11.55 -0.87
C VAL A 84 3.94 11.33 -2.33
N ARG A 85 4.01 12.36 -3.16
CA ARG A 85 3.43 12.32 -4.52
C ARG A 85 4.24 11.61 -5.60
N LYS A 86 5.40 11.04 -5.26
CA LYS A 86 6.27 10.33 -6.19
C LYS A 86 6.41 8.89 -5.76
N LEU A 87 6.33 7.97 -6.72
CA LEU A 87 6.59 6.55 -6.50
C LEU A 87 8.00 6.35 -5.91
N SER A 88 9.02 7.01 -6.46
CA SER A 88 10.40 6.94 -5.95
C SER A 88 10.54 7.32 -4.48
N TRP A 89 9.76 8.29 -3.97
CA TRP A 89 9.83 8.68 -2.56
C TRP A 89 9.28 7.60 -1.63
N PHE A 90 8.28 6.85 -2.09
CA PHE A 90 7.78 5.68 -1.36
C PHE A 90 8.83 4.57 -1.34
N VAL A 91 9.40 4.25 -2.51
CA VAL A 91 10.45 3.23 -2.67
C VAL A 91 11.66 3.54 -1.80
N GLU A 92 12.29 4.72 -1.99
CA GLU A 92 13.46 5.15 -1.23
C GLU A 92 13.20 5.15 0.29
N GLY A 93 11.99 5.53 0.70
CA GLY A 93 11.58 5.55 2.11
C GLY A 93 11.48 4.14 2.69
N LEU A 94 10.74 3.25 2.03
CA LEU A 94 10.53 1.88 2.50
C LEU A 94 11.83 1.06 2.44
N GLU A 95 12.65 1.23 1.41
CA GLU A 95 13.99 0.61 1.34
C GLU A 95 14.87 1.03 2.51
N ARG A 96 14.90 2.33 2.83
CA ARG A 96 15.66 2.83 3.98
C ARG A 96 15.15 2.25 5.29
N TYR A 97 13.83 2.15 5.46
CA TYR A 97 13.25 1.51 6.65
C TYR A 97 13.70 0.05 6.80
N ILE A 98 13.61 -0.74 5.73
CA ILE A 98 14.02 -2.15 5.72
C ILE A 98 15.52 -2.29 6.03
N GLN A 99 16.36 -1.41 5.48
CA GLN A 99 17.80 -1.38 5.78
C GLN A 99 18.06 -1.14 7.28
N ASP A 100 17.42 -0.14 7.88
CA ASP A 100 17.58 0.15 9.30
C ASP A 100 17.06 -1.00 10.20
N VAL A 101 15.98 -1.68 9.80
CA VAL A 101 15.49 -2.90 10.47
C VAL A 101 16.54 -4.00 10.41
N ASN A 102 17.12 -4.25 9.24
CA ASN A 102 18.17 -5.24 9.06
C ASN A 102 19.40 -4.97 9.94
N GLU A 103 19.85 -3.72 10.00
CA GLU A 103 20.96 -3.31 10.86
C GLU A 103 20.62 -3.51 12.34
N ALA A 104 19.44 -3.08 12.78
CA ALA A 104 19.04 -3.14 14.19
C ALA A 104 18.69 -4.55 14.68
N LYS A 105 18.22 -5.44 13.80
CA LYS A 105 17.78 -6.80 14.13
C LYS A 105 18.75 -7.89 13.68
N HIS A 106 19.84 -7.51 13.00
CA HIS A 106 20.80 -8.42 12.39
C HIS A 106 20.12 -9.41 11.42
N THR A 107 19.29 -8.88 10.53
CA THR A 107 18.56 -9.64 9.49
C THR A 107 19.01 -9.25 8.09
N ASP A 108 18.54 -10.00 7.08
CA ASP A 108 18.87 -9.84 5.66
C ASP A 108 17.60 -9.72 4.80
N ILE A 109 16.56 -9.08 5.32
CA ILE A 109 15.28 -8.92 4.65
C ILE A 109 15.47 -8.11 3.37
N TYR A 110 14.94 -8.61 2.26
CA TYR A 110 14.96 -7.92 0.99
C TYR A 110 13.60 -8.01 0.30
N ILE A 111 13.10 -6.85 -0.14
CA ILE A 111 11.90 -6.71 -0.96
C ILE A 111 12.28 -5.81 -2.13
N GLY A 112 12.36 -6.39 -3.33
CA GLY A 112 12.57 -5.61 -4.55
C GLY A 112 11.37 -4.68 -4.78
N MET A 113 11.64 -3.44 -5.18
CA MET A 113 10.63 -2.42 -5.42
C MET A 113 10.82 -1.77 -6.79
N GLU A 114 9.83 -1.90 -7.66
CA GLU A 114 9.87 -1.32 -9.01
C GLU A 114 8.67 -0.39 -9.23
N GLU A 115 8.92 0.80 -9.78
CA GLU A 115 7.89 1.77 -10.09
C GLU A 115 7.15 1.38 -11.38
N PHE A 116 5.83 1.46 -11.36
CA PHE A 116 4.98 1.30 -12.54
C PHE A 116 4.15 2.55 -12.75
N CYS A 117 4.54 3.38 -13.72
CA CYS A 117 3.96 4.71 -13.93
C CYS A 117 2.50 4.64 -14.42
N GLY A 118 1.66 5.60 -14.02
CA GLY A 118 0.29 5.73 -14.52
C GLY A 118 0.16 6.02 -16.04
N ASP A 119 1.28 6.19 -16.75
CA ASP A 119 1.28 6.39 -18.21
C ASP A 119 1.11 5.11 -19.03
N HIS A 120 1.21 3.95 -18.37
CA HIS A 120 0.84 2.68 -18.96
C HIS A 120 -0.66 2.60 -19.25
N THR A 121 -1.02 1.71 -20.16
CA THR A 121 -2.40 1.38 -20.47
C THR A 121 -3.05 0.64 -19.29
N TRP A 122 -4.38 0.69 -19.19
CA TRP A 122 -5.09 -0.04 -18.15
C TRP A 122 -4.90 -1.56 -18.30
N GLN A 123 -4.70 -2.07 -19.53
CA GLN A 123 -4.44 -3.48 -19.79
C GLN A 123 -3.08 -3.92 -19.22
N GLU A 124 -2.05 -3.10 -19.39
CA GLU A 124 -0.74 -3.36 -18.76
C GLU A 124 -0.85 -3.32 -17.23
N ALA A 125 -1.61 -2.37 -16.68
CA ALA A 125 -1.89 -2.31 -15.25
C ALA A 125 -2.67 -3.54 -14.76
N ALA A 126 -3.64 -4.04 -15.53
CA ALA A 126 -4.41 -5.24 -15.22
C ALA A 126 -3.50 -6.47 -15.12
N ILE A 127 -2.60 -6.66 -16.09
CA ILE A 127 -1.60 -7.75 -16.08
C ILE A 127 -0.73 -7.63 -14.84
N PHE A 128 -0.19 -6.43 -14.59
CA PHE A 128 0.67 -6.16 -13.44
C PHE A 128 0.00 -6.48 -12.10
N ILE A 129 -1.26 -6.05 -11.93
CA ILE A 129 -2.02 -6.25 -10.69
C ILE A 129 -2.31 -7.73 -10.49
N LYS A 130 -2.71 -8.45 -11.54
CA LYS A 130 -2.96 -9.89 -11.48
C LYS A 130 -1.71 -10.66 -11.11
N GLU A 131 -0.57 -10.37 -11.74
CA GLU A 131 0.71 -11.03 -11.47
C GLU A 131 1.12 -10.95 -10.00
N GLN A 132 0.93 -9.79 -9.35
CA GLN A 132 1.24 -9.64 -7.92
C GLN A 132 0.21 -10.35 -7.03
N LEU A 133 -1.09 -10.12 -7.27
CA LEU A 133 -2.14 -10.67 -6.43
C LEU A 133 -2.22 -12.19 -6.52
N ASP A 134 -1.96 -12.78 -7.69
CA ASP A 134 -1.91 -14.24 -7.88
C ASP A 134 -0.73 -14.88 -7.11
N GLN A 135 0.30 -14.10 -6.77
CA GLN A 135 1.42 -14.50 -5.92
C GLN A 135 1.20 -14.16 -4.44
N ASP A 136 -0.02 -13.79 -4.05
CA ASP A 136 -0.36 -13.36 -2.70
C ASP A 136 0.41 -12.11 -2.22
N ILE A 137 0.68 -11.18 -3.14
CA ILE A 137 1.39 -9.93 -2.85
C ILE A 137 0.45 -8.73 -3.08
N PRO A 138 0.23 -7.86 -2.08
CA PRO A 138 -0.58 -6.66 -2.25
C PRO A 138 0.13 -5.63 -3.12
N VAL A 139 -0.64 -4.74 -3.75
CA VAL A 139 -0.09 -3.74 -4.67
C VAL A 139 -0.24 -2.34 -4.09
N PRO A 140 0.86 -1.64 -3.73
CA PRO A 140 0.82 -0.22 -3.44
C PRO A 140 0.37 0.57 -4.66
N TYR A 141 -0.65 1.41 -4.45
CA TYR A 141 -1.25 2.26 -5.46
C TYR A 141 -1.16 3.72 -4.99
N LEU A 142 -0.70 4.60 -5.87
CA LEU A 142 -0.81 6.05 -5.74
C LEU A 142 -1.77 6.58 -6.80
N LEU A 143 -2.87 7.21 -6.37
CA LEU A 143 -3.74 7.98 -7.26
C LEU A 143 -3.56 9.47 -6.94
N LEU A 144 -3.05 10.24 -7.90
CA LEU A 144 -2.80 11.67 -7.70
C LEU A 144 -4.01 12.53 -8.04
N ARG A 145 -4.61 12.30 -9.21
CA ARG A 145 -5.76 13.09 -9.70
C ARG A 145 -6.68 12.20 -10.49
N HIS A 146 -7.97 12.56 -10.52
CA HIS A 146 -8.99 11.90 -11.32
C HIS A 146 -10.09 12.91 -11.67
N GLN A 147 -10.62 12.87 -12.90
CA GLN A 147 -11.73 13.75 -13.31
C GLN A 147 -13.09 13.31 -12.76
N ASN A 148 -13.31 11.99 -12.67
CA ASN A 148 -14.52 11.43 -12.05
C ASN A 148 -14.56 11.73 -10.53
N GLU A 149 -15.55 12.51 -10.09
CA GLU A 149 -15.76 12.91 -8.69
C GLU A 149 -16.06 11.74 -7.76
N ALA A 150 -16.48 10.58 -8.30
CA ALA A 150 -16.70 9.37 -7.52
C ALA A 150 -15.43 8.90 -6.78
N TYR A 151 -14.23 9.30 -7.25
CA TYR A 151 -12.95 8.89 -6.68
C TYR A 151 -12.27 9.99 -5.84
N LYS A 152 -13.00 11.05 -5.47
CA LYS A 152 -12.44 12.20 -4.74
C LYS A 152 -11.70 11.82 -3.45
N ASP A 153 -12.15 10.77 -2.76
CA ASP A 153 -11.56 10.29 -1.49
C ASP A 153 -10.29 9.44 -1.72
N TYR A 154 -10.00 9.10 -2.98
CA TYR A 154 -8.79 8.40 -3.44
C TYR A 154 -7.80 9.34 -4.15
N ILE A 155 -8.13 10.62 -4.34
CA ILE A 155 -7.23 11.59 -4.98
C ILE A 155 -6.13 12.02 -3.99
N TRP A 156 -4.90 12.21 -4.49
CA TRP A 156 -3.69 12.44 -3.67
C TRP A 156 -3.47 11.37 -2.60
N HIS A 157 -3.79 10.11 -2.93
CA HIS A 157 -3.89 9.05 -1.93
C HIS A 157 -3.03 7.82 -2.24
N TRP A 158 -2.46 7.27 -1.19
CA TRP A 158 -1.80 5.96 -1.19
C TRP A 158 -2.67 4.93 -0.50
N PHE A 159 -2.74 3.74 -1.07
CA PHE A 159 -3.50 2.61 -0.54
C PHE A 159 -2.96 1.29 -1.11
N LEU A 160 -3.49 0.17 -0.65
CA LEU A 160 -3.16 -1.15 -1.21
C LEU A 160 -4.31 -1.69 -2.05
N LEU A 161 -3.98 -2.41 -3.13
CA LEU A 161 -4.89 -3.37 -3.73
C LEU A 161 -4.70 -4.73 -3.07
N THR A 162 -5.81 -5.36 -2.71
CA THR A 162 -5.83 -6.64 -1.96
C THR A 162 -6.66 -7.71 -2.66
N GLY A 163 -7.11 -7.46 -3.89
CA GLY A 163 -7.85 -8.45 -4.66
C GLY A 163 -8.31 -7.90 -6.01
N TYR A 164 -8.78 -8.82 -6.85
CA TYR A 164 -9.45 -8.49 -8.09
C TYR A 164 -10.53 -9.53 -8.44
N GLU A 165 -11.48 -9.12 -9.27
CA GLU A 165 -12.50 -9.97 -9.86
C GLU A 165 -12.69 -9.61 -11.34
N GLU A 166 -12.60 -10.61 -12.22
CA GLU A 166 -12.96 -10.48 -13.62
C GLU A 166 -14.38 -11.02 -13.84
N LYS A 167 -15.27 -10.13 -14.31
CA LYS A 167 -16.66 -10.44 -14.68
C LYS A 167 -17.12 -9.55 -15.84
N ASP A 168 -17.95 -10.08 -16.72
CA ASP A 168 -18.54 -9.36 -17.86
C ASP A 168 -17.53 -8.61 -18.74
N GLY A 169 -16.33 -9.19 -18.91
CA GLY A 169 -15.25 -8.60 -19.71
C GLY A 169 -14.54 -7.42 -19.05
N LYS A 170 -14.83 -7.13 -17.78
CA LYS A 170 -14.22 -6.07 -16.99
C LYS A 170 -13.42 -6.64 -15.83
N MET A 171 -12.46 -5.87 -15.36
CA MET A 171 -11.69 -6.18 -14.15
C MET A 171 -12.07 -5.20 -13.05
N TYR A 172 -12.40 -5.75 -11.89
CA TYR A 172 -12.68 -5.00 -10.68
C TYR A 172 -11.55 -5.20 -9.69
N ILE A 173 -11.05 -4.13 -9.09
CA ILE A 173 -9.97 -4.16 -8.09
C ILE A 173 -10.53 -3.86 -6.70
N LYS A 174 -10.03 -4.57 -5.69
CA LYS A 174 -10.39 -4.36 -4.29
C LYS A 174 -9.32 -3.54 -3.59
N THR A 175 -9.71 -2.42 -3.00
CA THR A 175 -8.81 -1.50 -2.28
C THR A 175 -8.80 -1.80 -0.78
N ALA A 176 -7.74 -1.36 -0.10
CA ALA A 176 -7.65 -1.35 1.36
C ALA A 176 -7.10 0.01 1.79
N THR A 177 -7.93 0.80 2.47
CA THR A 177 -7.55 2.10 3.04
C THR A 177 -8.57 2.56 4.07
N TYR A 178 -8.18 3.48 4.97
CA TYR A 178 -9.04 4.00 6.05
C TYR A 178 -9.70 2.91 6.91
N GLY A 179 -9.09 1.74 7.04
CA GLY A 179 -9.66 0.60 7.78
C GLY A 179 -10.86 -0.05 7.09
N GLU A 180 -11.08 0.22 5.81
CA GLU A 180 -12.18 -0.27 4.98
C GLU A 180 -11.67 -0.80 3.64
N SER A 181 -12.60 -1.36 2.84
CA SER A 181 -12.32 -1.83 1.49
C SER A 181 -13.44 -1.45 0.54
N ASP A 182 -13.08 -0.97 -0.64
CA ASP A 182 -14.02 -0.74 -1.75
C ASP A 182 -13.67 -1.62 -2.95
N THR A 183 -14.53 -1.57 -3.97
CA THR A 183 -14.29 -2.23 -5.24
C THR A 183 -14.59 -1.29 -6.40
N PHE A 184 -13.63 -1.14 -7.30
CA PHE A 184 -13.74 -0.26 -8.47
C PHE A 184 -13.46 -1.01 -9.76
N GLU A 185 -14.08 -0.57 -10.85
CA GLU A 185 -13.76 -1.05 -12.18
C GLU A 185 -12.42 -0.42 -12.62
N LEU A 186 -11.45 -1.26 -13.00
CA LEU A 186 -10.07 -0.85 -13.19
C LEU A 186 -9.88 0.09 -14.37
N GLU A 187 -10.56 -0.14 -15.49
CA GLU A 187 -10.41 0.71 -16.68
C GLU A 187 -10.83 2.14 -16.38
N ASP A 188 -12.01 2.35 -15.76
CA ASP A 188 -12.46 3.68 -15.36
C ASP A 188 -11.53 4.30 -14.30
N PHE A 189 -11.13 3.53 -13.28
CA PHE A 189 -10.30 4.02 -12.19
C PHE A 189 -8.86 4.38 -12.62
N TRP A 190 -8.29 3.65 -13.59
CA TRP A 190 -6.95 3.89 -14.13
C TRP A 190 -6.93 5.06 -15.12
N ASN A 191 -8.00 5.23 -15.90
CA ASN A 191 -8.12 6.27 -16.91
C ASN A 191 -8.54 7.62 -16.30
N THR A 192 -7.63 8.22 -15.55
CA THR A 192 -7.90 9.42 -14.73
C THR A 192 -8.33 10.68 -15.49
N GLY A 193 -8.06 10.75 -16.80
CA GLY A 193 -8.23 11.96 -17.62
C GLY A 193 -7.28 13.10 -17.23
N CYS A 194 -6.24 12.84 -16.45
CA CYS A 194 -5.30 13.84 -15.93
C CYS A 194 -3.85 13.54 -16.35
N GLU A 195 -3.00 14.57 -16.38
CA GLU A 195 -1.55 14.42 -16.63
C GLU A 195 -0.85 13.79 -15.40
N GLU A 196 -1.15 14.27 -14.20
CA GLU A 196 -0.63 13.69 -12.95
C GLU A 196 -1.53 12.53 -12.48
N LYS A 197 -1.13 11.29 -12.76
CA LYS A 197 -1.94 10.09 -12.50
C LYS A 197 -1.51 9.35 -11.22
N GLY A 198 -0.20 9.25 -10.98
CA GLY A 198 0.38 8.39 -9.96
C GLY A 198 0.89 7.09 -10.56
N GLY A 199 0.57 5.95 -9.97
CA GLY A 199 0.98 4.63 -10.47
C GLY A 199 0.97 3.55 -9.39
N LEU A 200 1.68 2.46 -9.64
CA LEU A 200 1.77 1.29 -8.77
C LEU A 200 3.23 1.04 -8.37
N ILE A 201 3.42 0.25 -7.30
CA ILE A 201 4.71 -0.32 -6.94
C ILE A 201 4.64 -1.85 -7.05
N ARG A 202 5.65 -2.44 -7.70
CA ARG A 202 5.86 -3.88 -7.69
C ARG A 202 6.67 -4.23 -6.46
N LEU A 203 6.19 -5.17 -5.66
CA LEU A 203 6.88 -5.69 -4.49
C LEU A 203 7.32 -7.13 -4.80
N THR A 204 8.61 -7.40 -4.62
CA THR A 204 9.20 -8.72 -4.84
C THR A 204 9.86 -9.18 -3.54
N PRO A 205 9.12 -9.76 -2.60
CA PRO A 205 9.69 -10.23 -1.33
C PRO A 205 10.56 -11.47 -1.54
N HIS A 206 11.72 -11.51 -0.90
CA HIS A 206 12.62 -12.66 -0.91
C HIS A 206 12.55 -13.41 0.42
N TYR A 207 11.90 -14.57 0.39
CA TYR A 207 11.67 -15.40 1.58
C TYR A 207 12.78 -16.41 1.90
N ASN A 208 13.73 -16.61 0.98
CA ASN A 208 14.81 -17.58 1.11
C ASN A 208 16.08 -16.96 1.70
#